data_AF-A0A940R1N0-F1
#
_entry.id   AF-A0A940R1N0-F1
#
_cell.length_a   1.000
_cell.length_b   1.000
_cell.length_c   1.000
_cell.angle_alpha   90.00
_cell.angle_beta   90.00
_cell.angle_gamma   90.00
#
_symmetry.space_group_name_H-M   'P 1'
#
loop_
_entity.id
_entity.type
_entity.pdbx_description
1 polymer ?
#
loop_
_entity_poly.entity_id
_entity_poly.type
_entity_poly.pdbx_seq_one_letter_code
_entity_poly.pdbx_strand_id
1 'polypeptide(L)'
;EVIHMTTIKATEARANLYKLLDQAGESHEPIQITGKRSNAILISEEDWRSIQETLYLLSIPGMRESIRKGLKTPVKKCSEKPGW
;
A
#
# COMPACT_ATOMS: atom_id res chain seq x y z
N GLU A 1 -14.47 -2.18 -5.67
CA GLU A 1 -13.41 -2.77 -6.51
C GLU A 1 -12.99 -4.09 -5.92
N VAL A 2 -12.85 -5.11 -6.76
CA VAL A 2 -12.20 -6.36 -6.38
C VAL A 2 -10.74 -6.18 -6.73
N ILE A 3 -9.87 -6.17 -5.73
CA ILE A 3 -8.42 -6.14 -5.96
C ILE A 3 -8.05 -7.44 -6.65
N HIS A 4 -7.53 -7.36 -7.88
CA HIS A 4 -7.17 -8.53 -8.67
C HIS A 4 -5.80 -9.04 -8.20
N MET A 5 -5.82 -9.92 -7.20
CA MET A 5 -4.60 -10.43 -6.57
C MET A 5 -4.08 -11.66 -7.32
N THR A 6 -2.86 -11.56 -7.85
CA THR A 6 -2.18 -12.71 -8.46
C THR A 6 -1.94 -13.77 -7.39
N THR A 7 -2.33 -15.02 -7.65
CA THR A 7 -2.19 -16.13 -6.69
C THR A 7 -1.27 -17.21 -7.26
N ILE A 8 -0.21 -17.54 -6.54
CA ILE A 8 0.78 -18.55 -6.93
C ILE A 8 1.04 -19.55 -5.81
N LYS A 9 1.65 -20.70 -6.13
CA LYS A 9 2.06 -21.68 -5.11
C LYS A 9 3.42 -21.33 -4.52
N ALA A 10 3.66 -21.68 -3.25
CA ALA A 10 4.93 -21.45 -2.57
C ALA A 10 6.15 -22.07 -3.30
N THR A 11 5.96 -23.20 -3.99
CA THR A 11 7.02 -23.83 -4.80
C THR A 11 7.41 -23.00 -6.02
N GLU A 12 6.43 -22.36 -6.66
CA GLU A 12 6.63 -21.46 -7.79
C GLU A 12 7.23 -20.13 -7.33
N ALA A 13 6.75 -19.61 -6.19
CA ALA A 13 7.29 -18.41 -5.57
C ALA A 13 8.78 -18.56 -5.24
N ARG A 14 9.17 -19.72 -4.70
CA ARG A 14 10.58 -20.03 -4.42
C ARG A 14 11.43 -20.03 -5.69
N ALA A 15 10.93 -20.59 -6.79
CA ALA A 15 11.66 -20.67 -8.05
C ALA A 15 11.83 -19.29 -8.73
N ASN A 16 10.90 -18.37 -8.50
CA ASN A 16 10.80 -17.08 -9.19
C ASN A 16 10.92 -15.86 -8.27
N LEU A 17 11.51 -16.00 -7.08
CA LEU A 17 11.43 -14.97 -6.03
C LEU A 17 11.90 -13.59 -6.50
N TYR A 18 13.05 -13.50 -7.18
CA TYR A 18 13.58 -12.21 -7.65
C TYR A 18 12.62 -11.51 -8.61
N LYS A 19 12.08 -12.25 -9.60
CA LYS A 19 11.08 -11.72 -10.53
C LYS A 19 9.82 -11.23 -9.79
N LEU A 20 9.41 -11.92 -8.74
CA LEU A 20 8.23 -11.55 -7.95
C LEU A 20 8.49 -10.29 -7.09
N LEU A 21 9.73 -10.08 -6.64
CA LEU A 21 10.12 -8.83 -5.98
C LEU A 21 10.05 -7.65 -6.94
N ASP A 22 10.60 -7.81 -8.16
CA ASP A 22 10.54 -6.78 -9.20
C ASP A 22 9.08 -6.49 -9.58
N GLN A 23 8.28 -7.55 -9.79
CA GLN A 23 6.86 -7.41 -10.11
C GLN A 23 6.10 -6.67 -9.01
N ALA A 24 6.29 -7.04 -7.73
CA ALA A 24 5.62 -6.37 -6.62
C ALA A 24 6.03 -4.90 -6.51
N GLY A 25 7.31 -4.59 -6.75
CA GLY A 25 7.84 -3.23 -6.72
C GLY A 25 7.36 -2.36 -7.89
N GLU A 26 7.25 -2.91 -9.09
CA GLU A 26 6.85 -2.15 -10.28
C GLU A 26 5.34 -1.99 -10.42
N SER A 27 4.57 -3.04 -10.08
CA SER A 27 3.12 -3.02 -10.29
C SER A 27 2.35 -2.45 -9.11
N HIS A 28 2.94 -2.38 -7.91
CA HIS A 28 2.26 -2.03 -6.66
C HIS A 28 1.01 -2.87 -6.39
N GLU A 29 1.01 -4.12 -6.86
CA GLU A 29 -0.10 -5.06 -6.66
C GLU A 29 0.35 -6.20 -5.74
N PRO A 30 -0.45 -6.57 -4.73
CA PRO A 30 -0.12 -7.68 -3.84
C PRO A 30 -0.15 -9.02 -4.61
N ILE A 31 0.75 -9.92 -4.21
CA ILE A 31 0.81 -11.29 -4.73
C ILE A 31 0.52 -12.26 -3.59
N GLN A 32 -0.51 -13.08 -3.73
CA GLN A 32 -0.80 -14.14 -2.78
C GLN A 32 0.05 -15.38 -3.06
N ILE A 33 0.80 -15.82 -2.06
CA ILE A 33 1.56 -17.06 -2.07
C ILE A 33 0.79 -18.10 -1.24
N THR A 34 0.39 -19.19 -1.88
CA THR A 34 -0.35 -20.29 -1.25
C THR A 34 0.58 -21.43 -0.87
N GLY A 35 0.58 -21.80 0.40
CA GLY A 35 1.36 -22.92 0.95
C GLY A 35 0.45 -24.07 1.39
N LYS A 36 1.06 -25.21 1.74
CA LYS A 36 0.30 -26.37 2.25
C LYS A 36 -0.35 -26.12 3.63
N ARG A 37 0.26 -25.26 4.45
CA ARG A 37 -0.17 -24.98 5.83
C ARG A 37 -0.72 -23.57 6.03
N SER A 38 -0.20 -22.62 5.27
CA SER A 38 -0.53 -21.20 5.42
C SER A 38 -0.31 -20.48 4.09
N ASN A 39 -0.97 -19.34 3.95
CA ASN A 39 -0.78 -18.41 2.85
C ASN A 39 -0.02 -17.18 3.34
N ALA A 40 0.64 -16.47 2.43
CA ALA A 40 1.31 -15.20 2.68
C ALA A 40 1.00 -14.23 1.55
N ILE A 41 1.17 -12.93 1.81
CA ILE A 41 1.12 -11.89 0.78
C ILE A 41 2.52 -11.32 0.62
N LEU A 42 2.99 -11.26 -0.62
CA LEU A 42 4.16 -10.46 -0.99
C LEU A 42 3.66 -9.08 -1.46
N ILE A 43 4.23 -8.04 -0.87
CA ILE A 43 4.02 -6.64 -1.24
C ILE A 43 5.39 -5.97 -1.35
N SER A 44 5.46 -4.87 -2.10
CA SER A 44 6.67 -4.05 -2.11
C SER A 44 6.93 -3.46 -0.72
N GLU A 45 8.19 -3.12 -0.47
CA GLU A 45 8.60 -2.47 0.78
C GLU A 45 7.96 -1.07 0.92
N GLU A 46 7.87 -0.34 -0.19
CA GLU A 46 7.26 0.98 -0.26
C GLU A 46 5.75 0.93 0.05
N ASP A 47 5.03 -0.03 -0.51
CA ASP A 47 3.60 -0.20 -0.23
C ASP A 47 3.38 -0.59 1.24
N TRP A 48 4.25 -1.44 1.80
CA TRP A 48 4.19 -1.77 3.22
C TRP A 48 4.37 -0.52 4.09
N ARG A 49 5.36 0.34 3.81
CA ARG A 49 5.53 1.62 4.52
C ARG A 49 4.32 2.53 4.37
N SER A 50 3.76 2.62 3.16
CA SER A 50 2.59 3.45 2.87
C SER A 50 1.34 2.98 3.63
N ILE A 51 1.15 1.66 3.76
CA ILE A 51 0.10 1.07 4.59
C ILE A 51 0.32 1.42 6.06
N GLN A 52 1.54 1.26 6.58
CA GLN A 52 1.86 1.59 7.98
C GLN A 52 1.63 3.08 8.28
N GLU A 53 2.05 3.98 7.40
CA GLU A 53 1.83 5.42 7.56
C GLU A 53 0.33 5.77 7.51
N THR A 54 -0.41 5.16 6.60
CA THR A 54 -1.86 5.34 6.53
C THR A 54 -2.53 4.89 7.84
N LEU A 55 -2.16 3.73 8.37
CA LEU A 55 -2.68 3.24 9.65
C LEU A 55 -2.30 4.16 10.82
N TYR A 56 -1.07 4.67 10.83
CA TYR A 56 -0.61 5.64 11.81
C TYR A 56 -1.45 6.92 11.77
N LEU A 57 -1.61 7.55 10.59
CA LEU A 57 -2.44 8.75 10.44
C LEU A 57 -3.88 8.51 10.85
N LEU A 58 -4.46 7.36 10.51
CA LEU A 58 -5.83 7.00 10.91
C LEU A 58 -5.98 6.76 12.41
N SER A 59 -4.91 6.44 13.12
CA SER A 59 -4.93 6.27 14.57
C SER A 59 -5.03 7.61 15.33
N ILE A 60 -4.66 8.73 14.68
CA ILE A 60 -4.70 10.06 15.28
C ILE A 60 -6.16 10.59 15.24
N PRO A 61 -6.78 10.90 16.40
CA PRO A 61 -8.17 11.39 16.43
C PRO A 61 -8.37 12.65 15.56
N GLY A 62 -9.37 12.61 14.68
CA GLY A 62 -9.71 13.72 13.78
C GLY A 62 -8.77 13.92 12.57
N MET A 63 -7.69 13.15 12.47
CA MET A 63 -6.72 13.30 11.39
C MET A 63 -7.30 12.92 10.03
N ARG A 64 -8.09 11.85 9.95
CA ARG A 64 -8.78 11.44 8.72
C ARG A 64 -9.67 12.57 8.19
N GLU A 65 -10.46 13.17 9.06
CA GLU A 65 -11.38 14.26 8.73
C GLU A 65 -10.61 15.50 8.27
N SER A 66 -9.52 15.83 8.97
CA SER A 66 -8.59 16.90 8.61
C SER A 66 -8.02 16.72 7.20
N ILE A 67 -7.46 15.54 6.89
CA ILE A 67 -6.90 15.20 5.57
C ILE A 67 -7.98 15.28 4.48
N ARG A 68 -9.17 14.70 4.71
CA ARG A 68 -10.28 14.74 3.75
C ARG A 68 -10.81 16.15 3.50
N LYS A 69 -10.81 17.01 4.52
CA LYS A 69 -11.15 18.44 4.38
C LYS A 69 -10.09 19.16 3.55
N GLY A 70 -8.81 18.90 3.82
CA GLY A 70 -7.68 19.41 3.02
C GLY A 70 -7.81 19.03 1.54
N LEU A 71 -8.02 17.75 1.23
CA LEU A 71 -8.19 17.25 -0.15
C LEU A 71 -9.35 17.90 -0.91
N LYS A 72 -10.43 18.29 -0.21
CA LYS A 72 -11.60 18.97 -0.80
C LYS A 72 -11.42 20.49 -0.90
N THR A 73 -10.38 21.05 -0.29
CA THR A 73 -10.15 22.50 -0.30
C THR A 73 -9.62 22.92 -1.67
N PRO A 74 -10.30 23.83 -2.39
CA PRO A 74 -9.80 24.31 -3.68
C PRO A 74 -8.44 24.99 -3.54
N VAL A 75 -7.55 24.80 -4.52
CA VAL A 75 -6.18 25.35 -4.51
C VAL A 75 -6.16 26.86 -4.24
N LYS A 76 -7.13 27.62 -4.78
CA LYS A 76 -7.29 29.08 -4.53
C LYS A 76 -7.53 29.48 -3.07
N LYS A 77 -7.84 28.52 -2.20
CA LYS A 77 -8.04 28.72 -0.75
C LYS A 77 -6.86 28.19 0.07
N CYS A 78 -5.86 27.58 -0.55
CA CYS A 78 -4.63 27.17 0.12
C CYS A 78 -3.77 28.40 0.41
N SER A 79 -3.05 28.39 1.53
CA SER A 79 -2.05 29.41 1.83
C SER A 79 -0.88 29.29 0.85
N GLU A 80 -0.41 30.41 0.30
CA GLU A 80 0.81 30.47 -0.51
C GLU A 80 2.09 30.46 0.36
N LYS A 81 1.94 30.63 1.67
CA LYS A 81 3.05 30.63 2.63
C LYS A 81 2.92 29.45 3.60
N PRO A 82 4.01 28.75 3.93
CA PRO A 82 3.98 27.57 4.82
C PRO A 82 3.50 27.87 6.24
N GLY A 83 3.61 29.13 6.68
CA GLY A 83 3.11 29.57 8.00
C GLY A 83 3.98 29.13 9.18
N TRP A 84 5.17 28.60 8.92
CA TRP A 84 6.26 28.33 9.86
C TRP A 84 7.53 29.03 9.39
#